data_AF-A0A351H861-F1
#
_entry.id   AF-A0A351H861-F1
#
_cell.length_a   1.000
_cell.length_b   1.000
_cell.length_c   1.000
_cell.angle_alpha   90.00
_cell.angle_beta   90.00
_cell.angle_gamma   90.00
#
_symmetry.space_group_name_H-M   'P 1'
#
loop_
_entity.id
_entity.type
_entity.pdbx_description
1 polymer ?
#
loop_
_entity_poly.entity_id
_entity_poly.type
_entity_poly.pdbx_seq_one_letter_code
_entity_poly.pdbx_strand_id
1 'polypeptide(L)'
;EEVGRTLARRGHVAMTGGRDGVMELVSRSMSEEGGRVVGVLPIGDEGNEHNEIRIRTGMDFAMRSLILTKSADVVISIGGQAGTLLEVVSSYSYGRSVILMEGTGGWTDRIRSVLIDGKYLDERKTVEMKLASNIEDLETYLEEAENGKV
;
A
#
# COMPACT_ATOMS: atom_id res chain seq x y z
N GLU A 1 1.25 11.62 5.27
CA GLU A 1 1.24 12.74 4.30
C GLU A 1 2.43 12.69 3.36
N GLU A 2 3.67 12.68 3.87
CA GLU A 2 4.86 12.74 3.01
C GLU A 2 4.92 11.62 1.96
N VAL A 3 4.54 10.40 2.33
CA VAL A 3 4.36 9.29 1.37
C VAL A 3 3.50 9.71 0.17
N GLY A 4 2.35 10.34 0.39
CA GLY A 4 1.50 10.80 -0.70
C GLY A 4 2.17 11.90 -1.53
N ARG A 5 2.85 12.85 -0.90
CA ARG A 5 3.57 13.91 -1.66
C ARG A 5 4.66 13.31 -2.55
N THR A 6 5.45 12.39 -2.02
CA THR A 6 6.47 11.64 -2.77
C THR A 6 5.84 10.92 -3.96
N LEU A 7 4.76 10.16 -3.74
CA LEU A 7 4.08 9.45 -4.83
C LEU A 7 3.59 10.39 -5.94
N ALA A 8 3.00 11.54 -5.56
CA ALA A 8 2.50 12.51 -6.52
C ALA A 8 3.63 13.16 -7.34
N ARG A 9 4.72 13.57 -6.68
CA ARG A 9 5.89 14.19 -7.34
C ARG A 9 6.58 13.25 -8.32
N ARG A 10 6.52 11.94 -8.06
CA ARG A 10 7.05 10.88 -8.95
C ARG A 10 6.07 10.48 -10.06
N GLY A 11 4.88 11.07 -10.11
CA GLY A 11 3.88 10.79 -11.15
C GLY A 11 3.18 9.43 -10.99
N HIS A 12 3.22 8.82 -9.81
CA HIS A 12 2.51 7.59 -9.53
C HIS A 12 1.00 7.82 -9.37
N VAL A 13 0.22 6.77 -9.60
CA VAL A 13 -1.20 6.70 -9.23
C VAL A 13 -1.32 5.92 -7.94
N ALA A 14 -1.91 6.50 -6.89
CA ALA A 14 -2.24 5.71 -5.70
C ALA A 14 -3.57 5.00 -5.85
N MET A 15 -3.56 3.70 -5.56
CA MET A 15 -4.77 2.94 -5.29
C MET A 15 -4.86 2.68 -3.80
N THR A 16 -6.01 2.99 -3.20
CA THR A 16 -6.27 2.72 -1.78
C THR A 16 -7.61 2.04 -1.58
N GLY A 17 -7.90 1.60 -0.35
CA GLY A 17 -9.25 1.20 0.04
C GLY A 17 -10.25 2.35 0.10
N GLY A 18 -9.82 3.58 -0.20
CA GLY A 18 -10.68 4.74 -0.44
C GLY A 18 -11.41 5.31 0.77
N ARG A 19 -11.22 4.79 1.99
CA ARG A 19 -11.92 5.26 3.19
C ARG A 19 -11.11 6.31 3.97
N ASP A 20 -11.51 6.52 5.22
CA ASP A 20 -10.90 7.38 6.22
C ASP A 20 -9.51 6.90 6.71
N GLY A 21 -8.92 7.67 7.62
CA GLY A 21 -7.68 7.33 8.31
C GLY A 21 -6.44 7.51 7.43
N VAL A 22 -5.54 6.53 7.43
CA VAL A 22 -4.29 6.61 6.66
C VAL A 22 -4.55 6.79 5.17
N MET A 23 -5.58 6.10 4.64
CA MET A 23 -5.94 6.19 3.22
C MET A 23 -6.36 7.61 2.85
N GLU A 24 -7.15 8.28 3.68
CA GLU A 24 -7.57 9.67 3.48
C GLU A 24 -6.38 10.64 3.56
N LEU A 25 -5.48 10.46 4.53
CA LEU A 25 -4.28 11.31 4.65
C LEU A 25 -3.35 11.20 3.43
N VAL A 26 -3.19 10.00 2.87
CA VAL A 26 -2.40 9.79 1.64
C VAL A 26 -3.14 10.34 0.43
N SER A 27 -4.45 10.11 0.33
CA SER A 27 -5.28 10.60 -0.78
C SER A 27 -5.29 12.12 -0.82
N ARG A 28 -5.44 12.77 0.34
CA ARG A 28 -5.38 14.23 0.48
C ARG A 28 -4.04 14.78 0.02
N SER A 29 -2.94 14.29 0.59
CA SER A 29 -1.62 14.85 0.26
C SER A 29 -1.21 14.57 -1.19
N MET A 30 -1.67 13.47 -1.79
CA MET A 30 -1.52 13.26 -3.23
C MET A 30 -2.33 14.27 -4.04
N SER A 31 -3.60 14.46 -3.71
CA SER A 31 -4.48 15.40 -4.41
C SER A 31 -3.96 16.84 -4.33
N GLU A 32 -3.45 17.26 -3.16
CA GLU A 32 -2.88 18.60 -2.96
C GLU A 32 -1.63 18.86 -3.82
N GLU A 33 -0.84 17.81 -4.11
CA GLU A 33 0.35 17.88 -4.95
C GLU A 33 0.05 17.61 -6.44
N GLY A 34 -1.24 17.52 -6.81
CA GLY A 34 -1.67 17.29 -8.21
C GLY A 34 -1.55 15.84 -8.69
N GLY A 35 -1.35 14.89 -7.77
CA GLY A 35 -1.32 13.45 -8.05
C GLY A 35 -2.72 12.86 -8.26
N ARG A 36 -2.76 11.58 -8.67
CA ARG A 36 -4.01 10.87 -8.98
C ARG A 36 -4.31 9.79 -7.96
N VAL A 37 -5.58 9.69 -7.56
CA VAL A 37 -6.02 8.78 -6.49
C VAL A 37 -7.23 7.96 -6.94
N VAL A 38 -7.13 6.65 -6.80
CA VAL A 38 -8.20 5.68 -7.05
C VAL A 38 -8.61 5.03 -5.73
N GLY A 39 -9.86 5.24 -5.32
CA GLY A 39 -10.47 4.55 -4.19
C GLY A 39 -11.21 3.30 -4.65
N VAL A 40 -10.75 2.13 -4.24
CA VAL A 40 -11.47 0.86 -4.44
C VAL A 40 -12.36 0.66 -3.21
N LEU A 41 -13.67 0.64 -3.34
CA LEU A 41 -14.61 0.77 -2.21
C LEU A 41 -15.39 -0.54 -1.95
N PRO A 42 -15.65 -0.89 -0.67
CA PRO A 42 -16.50 -2.01 -0.31
C PRO A 42 -17.98 -1.64 -0.49
N ILE A 43 -18.86 -2.60 -0.26
CA ILE A 43 -20.31 -2.39 -0.27
C ILE A 43 -20.72 -1.32 0.77
N GLY A 44 -21.57 -0.38 0.33
CA GLY A 44 -22.17 0.64 1.20
C GLY A 44 -21.26 1.79 1.61
N ASP A 45 -20.09 1.94 1.00
CA ASP A 45 -19.12 2.99 1.31
C ASP A 45 -18.91 3.92 0.10
N GLU A 46 -18.92 5.23 0.35
CA GLU A 46 -18.76 6.26 -0.68
C GLU A 46 -17.30 6.77 -0.81
N GLY A 47 -16.44 6.37 0.13
CA GLY A 47 -15.07 6.79 0.22
C GLY A 47 -14.87 8.24 0.64
N ASN A 48 -13.62 8.59 0.91
CA ASN A 48 -13.19 9.97 1.20
C ASN A 48 -13.34 10.88 -0.04
N GLU A 49 -13.33 12.19 0.20
CA GLU A 49 -13.54 13.21 -0.83
C GLU A 49 -12.38 13.32 -1.84
N HIS A 50 -11.19 12.88 -1.46
CA HIS A 50 -9.96 12.98 -2.26
C HIS A 50 -9.79 11.85 -3.28
N ASN A 51 -10.68 10.86 -3.30
CA ASN A 51 -10.72 9.86 -4.36
C ASN A 51 -11.18 10.50 -5.69
N GLU A 52 -10.25 10.74 -6.61
CA GLU A 52 -10.55 11.21 -7.98
C GLU A 52 -11.44 10.20 -8.71
N ILE A 53 -11.09 8.91 -8.62
CA ILE A 53 -11.84 7.80 -9.21
C ILE A 53 -12.32 6.88 -8.09
N ARG A 54 -13.62 6.55 -8.10
CA ARG A 54 -14.24 5.63 -7.13
C ARG A 54 -14.68 4.35 -7.83
N ILE A 55 -14.07 3.22 -7.47
CA ILE A 55 -14.47 1.88 -7.93
C ILE A 55 -15.35 1.25 -6.85
N ARG A 56 -16.67 1.27 -7.05
CA ARG A 56 -17.63 0.63 -6.14
C ARG A 56 -17.74 -0.86 -6.48
N THR A 57 -17.17 -1.71 -5.64
CA THR A 57 -17.02 -3.15 -5.97
C THR A 57 -18.25 -4.00 -5.63
N GLY A 58 -19.10 -3.56 -4.70
CA GLY A 58 -20.18 -4.39 -4.14
C GLY A 58 -19.68 -5.54 -3.25
N MET A 59 -18.38 -5.59 -2.94
CA MET A 59 -17.75 -6.65 -2.16
C MET A 59 -17.57 -6.24 -0.70
N ASP A 60 -17.36 -7.24 0.18
CA ASP A 60 -16.91 -6.97 1.55
C ASP A 60 -15.45 -6.44 1.57
N PHE A 61 -14.97 -6.11 2.77
CA PHE A 61 -13.62 -5.59 2.96
C PHE A 61 -12.51 -6.52 2.45
N ALA A 62 -12.64 -7.83 2.70
CA ALA A 62 -11.58 -8.78 2.38
C ALA A 62 -11.48 -8.99 0.87
N MET A 63 -12.62 -9.27 0.22
CA MET A 63 -12.67 -9.49 -1.22
C MET A 63 -12.31 -8.21 -2.00
N ARG A 64 -12.73 -7.03 -1.53
CA ARG A 64 -12.30 -5.74 -2.08
C ARG A 64 -10.78 -5.61 -2.03
N SER A 65 -10.17 -5.90 -0.88
CA SER A 65 -8.72 -5.76 -0.70
C SER A 65 -7.93 -6.66 -1.65
N LEU A 66 -8.46 -7.82 -2.04
CA LEU A 66 -7.82 -8.68 -3.06
C LEU A 66 -7.81 -8.04 -4.45
N ILE A 67 -8.88 -7.32 -4.86
CA ILE A 67 -8.87 -6.57 -6.13
C ILE A 67 -7.81 -5.47 -6.06
N LEU A 68 -7.77 -4.74 -4.94
CA LEU A 68 -6.83 -3.64 -4.71
C LEU A 68 -5.38 -4.13 -4.83
N THR A 69 -4.99 -5.15 -4.08
CA THR A 69 -3.61 -5.63 -4.06
C THR A 69 -3.21 -6.35 -5.33
N LYS A 70 -4.15 -7.01 -6.03
CA LYS A 70 -3.85 -7.63 -7.32
C LYS A 70 -3.57 -6.60 -8.43
N SER A 71 -4.21 -5.43 -8.32
CA SER A 71 -4.10 -4.34 -9.30
C SER A 71 -2.87 -3.44 -9.08
N ALA A 72 -2.17 -3.58 -7.96
CA ALA A 72 -1.00 -2.78 -7.63
C ALA A 72 0.28 -3.36 -8.23
N ASP A 73 1.20 -2.47 -8.64
CA ASP A 73 2.57 -2.83 -9.01
C ASP A 73 3.45 -2.98 -7.75
N VAL A 74 3.30 -2.05 -6.80
CA VAL A 74 3.97 -2.03 -5.49
C VAL A 74 2.94 -1.72 -4.41
N VAL A 75 3.08 -2.34 -3.24
CA VAL A 75 2.22 -2.09 -2.08
C VAL A 75 3.01 -1.45 -0.95
N ILE A 76 2.55 -0.31 -0.47
CA ILE A 76 3.14 0.40 0.67
C ILE A 76 2.23 0.20 1.89
N SER A 77 2.76 -0.43 2.94
CA SER A 77 2.04 -0.67 4.20
C SER A 77 2.40 0.39 5.23
N ILE A 78 1.38 0.95 5.89
CA ILE A 78 1.52 2.00 6.92
C ILE A 78 0.56 1.68 8.07
N GLY A 79 1.12 1.40 9.25
CA GLY A 79 0.34 1.09 10.46
C GLY A 79 -0.53 -0.16 10.29
N GLY A 80 -1.83 0.02 10.44
CA GLY A 80 -2.83 -0.95 10.00
C GLY A 80 -3.27 -2.00 11.03
N GLN A 81 -4.41 -2.62 10.74
CA GLN A 81 -5.04 -3.67 11.53
C GLN A 81 -5.16 -4.96 10.70
N ALA A 82 -6.09 -5.86 11.02
CA ALA A 82 -6.24 -7.15 10.33
C ALA A 82 -6.42 -7.02 8.80
N GLY A 83 -7.11 -5.98 8.32
CA GLY A 83 -7.25 -5.73 6.87
C GLY A 83 -5.91 -5.44 6.19
N THR A 84 -5.03 -4.66 6.83
CA THR A 84 -3.69 -4.38 6.33
C THR A 84 -2.82 -5.64 6.31
N LEU A 85 -2.94 -6.51 7.32
CA LEU A 85 -2.26 -7.81 7.30
C LEU A 85 -2.70 -8.66 6.10
N LEU A 86 -4.00 -8.72 5.82
CA LEU A 86 -4.53 -9.41 4.63
C LEU A 86 -3.94 -8.84 3.34
N GLU A 87 -3.85 -7.51 3.24
CA GLU A 87 -3.29 -6.83 2.08
C GLU A 87 -1.80 -7.15 1.90
N VAL A 88 -1.02 -7.10 2.97
CA VAL A 88 0.41 -7.45 2.96
C VAL A 88 0.63 -8.92 2.53
N VAL A 89 -0.11 -9.86 3.13
CA VAL A 89 0.02 -11.30 2.83
C VAL A 89 -0.44 -11.63 1.40
N SER A 90 -1.56 -11.05 0.95
CA SER A 90 -2.04 -11.27 -0.42
C SER A 90 -1.08 -10.70 -1.47
N SER A 91 -0.51 -9.52 -1.22
CA SER A 91 0.48 -8.89 -2.09
C SER A 91 1.72 -9.77 -2.26
N TYR A 92 2.28 -10.27 -1.15
CA TYR A 92 3.39 -11.23 -1.19
C TYR A 92 3.03 -12.49 -1.98
N SER A 93 1.84 -13.06 -1.74
CA SER A 93 1.36 -14.24 -2.47
C SER A 93 1.19 -13.99 -3.98
N TYR A 94 0.97 -12.74 -4.39
CA TYR A 94 0.89 -12.35 -5.80
C TYR A 94 2.26 -12.02 -6.42
N GLY A 95 3.34 -12.10 -5.64
CA GLY A 95 4.67 -11.67 -6.06
C GLY A 95 4.79 -10.15 -6.24
N ARG A 96 3.97 -9.37 -5.52
CA ARG A 96 4.05 -7.91 -5.53
C ARG A 96 5.00 -7.45 -4.45
N SER A 97 5.90 -6.53 -4.81
CA SER A 97 6.77 -5.87 -3.84
C SER A 97 5.94 -5.23 -2.73
N VAL A 98 6.33 -5.49 -1.48
CA VAL A 98 5.74 -4.85 -0.31
C VAL A 98 6.80 -4.02 0.39
N ILE A 99 6.55 -2.71 0.50
CA ILE A 99 7.36 -1.76 1.27
C ILE A 99 6.64 -1.53 2.61
N LEU A 100 7.29 -1.93 3.70
CA LEU A 100 6.80 -1.74 5.06
C LEU A 100 7.40 -0.43 5.62
N MET A 101 6.55 0.58 5.85
CA MET A 101 6.98 1.83 6.48
C MET A 101 7.15 1.63 8.00
N GLU A 102 8.38 1.56 8.45
CA GLU A 102 8.71 1.26 9.85
C GLU A 102 8.33 2.41 10.80
N GLY A 103 8.05 2.06 12.06
CA GLY A 103 7.69 3.03 13.09
C GLY A 103 6.29 3.61 12.95
N THR A 104 5.49 3.09 12.00
CA THR A 104 4.10 3.48 11.78
C THR A 104 3.10 2.65 12.61
N GLY A 105 3.59 1.64 13.33
CA GLY A 105 2.84 0.80 14.24
C GLY A 105 2.05 -0.32 13.55
N GLY A 106 1.05 -0.83 14.26
CA GLY A 106 0.09 -1.80 13.72
C GLY A 106 0.72 -3.11 13.23
N TRP A 107 0.12 -3.69 12.19
CA TRP A 107 0.66 -4.90 11.56
C TRP A 107 1.88 -4.65 10.69
N THR A 108 2.06 -3.42 10.19
CA THR A 108 3.26 -3.03 9.42
C THR A 108 4.53 -3.25 10.23
N ASP A 109 4.55 -2.85 11.51
CA ASP A 109 5.70 -3.11 12.37
C ASP A 109 5.72 -4.54 12.92
N ARG A 110 4.56 -5.09 13.31
CA ARG A 110 4.49 -6.41 13.94
C ARG A 110 4.99 -7.53 13.03
N ILE A 111 4.66 -7.48 11.73
CA ILE A 111 4.97 -8.55 10.79
C ILE A 111 6.48 -8.75 10.60
N ARG A 112 7.29 -7.71 10.82
CA ARG A 112 8.75 -7.75 10.71
C ARG A 112 9.37 -8.82 11.61
N SER A 113 8.77 -9.05 12.78
CA SER A 113 9.25 -10.04 13.77
C SER A 113 9.14 -11.50 13.30
N VAL A 114 8.37 -11.77 12.25
CA VAL A 114 8.13 -13.13 11.73
C VAL A 114 8.70 -13.33 10.33
N LEU A 115 9.46 -12.37 9.78
CA LEU A 115 10.08 -12.50 8.47
C LEU A 115 11.27 -13.46 8.50
N ILE A 116 11.29 -14.42 7.58
CA ILE A 116 12.44 -15.28 7.31
C ILE A 116 13.52 -14.44 6.64
N ASP A 117 14.76 -14.55 7.14
CA ASP A 117 15.91 -13.73 6.72
C ASP A 117 15.66 -12.21 6.82
N GLY A 118 14.65 -11.79 7.59
CA GLY A 118 14.19 -10.41 7.64
C GLY A 118 13.51 -9.91 6.37
N LYS A 119 13.17 -10.80 5.43
CA LYS A 119 12.78 -10.44 4.05
C LYS A 119 11.54 -11.16 3.51
N TYR A 120 11.25 -12.38 3.96
CA TYR A 120 10.24 -13.23 3.32
C TYR A 120 9.18 -13.71 4.32
N LEU A 121 7.94 -13.91 3.84
CA LEU A 121 6.85 -14.45 4.68
C LEU A 121 6.83 -15.98 4.77
N ASP A 122 7.40 -16.67 3.78
CA ASP A 122 7.41 -18.12 3.74
C ASP A 122 8.69 -18.66 3.08
N GLU A 123 8.91 -19.97 3.22
CA GLU A 123 10.08 -20.68 2.68
C GLU A 123 10.18 -20.64 1.16
N ARG A 124 9.08 -20.27 0.46
CA ARG A 124 9.08 -20.13 -1.01
C ARG A 124 9.82 -18.87 -1.46
N LYS A 125 10.02 -17.90 -0.56
CA LYS A 125 10.71 -16.64 -0.84
C LYS A 125 10.16 -15.93 -2.08
N THR A 126 8.83 -15.87 -2.20
CA THR A 126 8.10 -15.43 -3.40
C THR A 126 8.53 -14.05 -3.88
N VAL A 127 8.66 -13.09 -2.97
CA VAL A 127 9.11 -11.72 -3.23
C VAL A 127 9.72 -11.14 -1.97
N GLU A 128 10.77 -10.32 -2.11
CA GLU A 128 11.38 -9.64 -0.96
C GLU A 128 10.45 -8.54 -0.43
N MET A 129 10.25 -8.50 0.90
CA MET A 129 9.69 -7.35 1.58
C MET A 129 10.78 -6.34 1.88
N LYS A 130 10.52 -5.08 1.53
CA LYS A 130 11.43 -3.96 1.77
C LYS A 130 11.03 -3.25 3.06
N LEU A 131 12.01 -2.89 3.87
CA LEU A 131 11.80 -2.15 5.11
C LEU A 131 12.28 -0.71 4.90
N ALA A 132 11.37 0.25 4.98
CA ALA A 132 11.66 1.67 4.82
C ALA A 132 11.51 2.39 6.17
N SER A 133 12.61 2.89 6.72
CA SER A 133 12.63 3.63 7.98
C SER A 133 12.29 5.11 7.78
N ASN A 134 12.44 5.62 6.57
CA ASN A 134 12.21 7.02 6.21
C ASN A 134 11.77 7.16 4.73
N ILE A 135 11.62 8.40 4.26
CA ILE A 135 11.17 8.69 2.89
C ILE A 135 12.28 8.45 1.85
N GLU A 136 13.55 8.61 2.20
CA GLU A 136 14.68 8.32 1.30
C GLU A 136 14.75 6.82 0.98
N ASP A 137 14.50 5.96 1.98
CA ASP A 137 14.38 4.51 1.77
C ASP A 137 13.20 4.19 0.82
N LEU A 138 12.04 4.83 1.06
CA LEU A 138 10.86 4.67 0.21
C LEU A 138 11.16 5.07 -1.24
N GLU A 139 11.78 6.22 -1.45
CA GLU A 139 12.17 6.70 -2.79
C GLU A 139 13.13 5.73 -3.46
N THR A 140 14.11 5.22 -2.73
CA THR A 140 15.07 4.22 -3.24
C THR A 140 14.34 2.96 -3.72
N TYR A 141 13.41 2.42 -2.92
CA TYR A 141 12.67 1.21 -3.31
C TYR A 141 11.67 1.44 -4.44
N LEU A 142 11.08 2.64 -4.55
CA LEU A 142 10.25 3.02 -5.69
C LEU A 142 11.09 3.08 -6.97
N GLU A 143 12.29 3.66 -6.91
CA GLU A 143 13.23 3.68 -8.04
C GLU A 143 13.66 2.27 -8.47
N GLU A 144 13.89 1.37 -7.52
CA GLU A 144 14.17 -0.04 -7.84
C GLU A 144 13.00 -0.67 -8.60
N ALA A 145 11.76 -0.44 -8.15
CA ALA A 145 10.56 -1.00 -8.76
C ALA A 145 10.30 -0.44 -10.17
N GLU A 146 10.46 0.87 -10.35
CA GLU A 146 10.34 1.53 -11.67
C GLU A 146 11.32 0.97 -12.70
N ASN A 147 12.53 0.58 -12.25
CA ASN A 147 13.56 0.00 -13.10
C ASN A 147 13.39 -1.51 -13.34
N GLY A 148 12.28 -2.11 -12.87
CA GLY A 148 11.99 -3.55 -13.02
C GLY A 148 12.92 -4.44 -12.21
N LYS A 149 13.52 -3.91 -11.13
CA LYS A 149 14.41 -4.65 -10.22
C LYS A 149 13.67 -5.29 -9.04
N VAL A 150 12.34 -5.16 -9.01
CA VAL A 150 11.46 -5.70 -7.97
C VAL A 150 10.24 -6.36 -8.59
#